data_AF-A0A7C1S4V2-F1
#
_entry.id   AF-A0A7C1S4V2-F1
#
_cell.length_a   1.000
_cell.length_b   1.000
_cell.length_c   1.000
_cell.angle_alpha   90.00
_cell.angle_beta   90.00
_cell.angle_gamma   90.00
#
_symmetry.space_group_name_H-M   'P 1'
#
loop_
_entity.id
_entity.type
_entity.pdbx_description
1 polymer ?
#
loop_
_entity_poly.entity_id
_entity_poly.type
_entity_poly.pdbx_seq_one_letter_code
_entity_poly.pdbx_strand_id
1 'polypeptide(L)'
;MGRSDTSRGECRFCKKSFSGRGFGKHLLTCPGKKERDENLNEKKRKGDIYYIKIAAYGFYWLHVEIKGSATLLDLDEFLREIWVECCGHLSQFTIYGERYSSYEEEDDWWGDAPKSMKISLGKVLDVKDKFDYEYDFGSTTHLALQVLDIRKGFIKGKIRILARNNPPVYICEKCKNIASQTCQACWDDFCDKCIEDHGCDEDYAMPLVNSPRTGVCGYVGDAY
;
A
#
# COMPACT_ATOMS: atom_id res chain seq x y z
N MET A 1 13.79 20.39 -4.19
CA MET A 1 13.08 19.19 -4.68
C MET A 1 12.16 19.55 -5.84
N GLY A 2 12.69 19.61 -7.07
CA GLY A 2 11.85 19.69 -8.27
C GLY A 2 11.48 18.28 -8.69
N ARG A 3 10.32 17.77 -8.25
CA ARG A 3 9.83 16.44 -8.64
C ARG A 3 8.76 16.62 -9.72
N SER A 4 9.11 16.31 -10.98
CA SER A 4 8.19 16.45 -12.12
C SER A 4 7.12 15.36 -12.10
N ASP A 5 5.87 15.78 -12.29
CA ASP A 5 4.64 15.02 -12.57
C ASP A 5 4.85 13.51 -12.83
N THR A 6 4.23 12.62 -12.04
CA THR A 6 3.64 11.33 -12.47
C THR A 6 3.42 10.29 -11.35
N SER A 7 2.36 10.43 -10.54
CA SER A 7 1.76 9.24 -9.89
C SER A 7 0.77 8.57 -10.85
N ARG A 8 1.22 8.22 -12.06
CA ARG A 8 0.39 7.47 -13.03
C ARG A 8 0.43 5.99 -12.71
N GLY A 9 -0.53 5.22 -13.20
CA GLY A 9 -0.47 3.76 -13.15
C GLY A 9 -1.35 3.15 -14.22
N GLU A 10 -1.27 1.82 -14.38
CA GLU A 10 -2.02 1.06 -15.38
C GLU A 10 -3.21 0.33 -14.73
N CYS A 11 -4.37 0.36 -15.42
CA CYS A 11 -5.52 -0.44 -15.04
C CYS A 11 -5.31 -1.90 -15.43
N ARG A 12 -5.33 -2.82 -14.45
CA ARG A 12 -5.12 -4.26 -14.69
C ARG A 12 -6.18 -4.92 -15.57
N PHE A 13 -7.31 -4.24 -15.83
CA PHE A 13 -8.43 -4.77 -16.63
C PHE A 13 -8.42 -4.24 -18.07
N CYS A 14 -8.37 -2.92 -18.26
CA CYS A 14 -8.44 -2.33 -19.60
C CYS A 14 -7.10 -1.86 -20.16
N LYS A 15 -6.00 -2.00 -19.40
CA LYS A 15 -4.62 -1.67 -19.81
C LYS A 15 -4.36 -0.19 -20.15
N LYS A 16 -5.32 0.70 -19.83
CA LYS A 16 -5.14 2.14 -19.97
C LYS A 16 -4.48 2.74 -18.73
N SER A 17 -3.69 3.80 -18.96
CA SER A 17 -2.97 4.52 -17.90
C SER A 17 -3.67 5.82 -17.48
N PHE A 18 -3.76 6.05 -16.18
CA PHE A 18 -4.43 7.22 -15.59
C PHE A 18 -3.59 7.84 -14.47
N SER A 19 -3.86 9.10 -14.11
CA SER A 19 -3.28 9.74 -12.93
C SER A 19 -4.00 9.29 -11.64
N GLY A 20 -3.29 9.29 -10.51
CA GLY A 20 -3.80 8.83 -9.22
C GLY A 20 -5.10 9.50 -8.76
N ARG A 21 -5.34 10.79 -9.06
CA ARG A 21 -6.60 11.48 -8.70
C ARG A 21 -7.81 10.97 -9.48
N GLY A 22 -7.64 10.56 -10.74
CA GLY A 22 -8.73 10.07 -11.61
C GLY A 22 -8.95 8.56 -11.56
N PHE A 23 -7.96 7.82 -11.05
CA PHE A 23 -7.94 6.36 -11.11
C PHE A 23 -9.13 5.71 -10.38
N GLY A 24 -9.49 6.27 -9.22
CA GLY A 24 -10.66 5.86 -8.44
C GLY A 24 -11.94 5.80 -9.28
N LYS A 25 -12.26 6.92 -9.95
CA LYS A 25 -13.45 7.08 -10.80
C LYS A 25 -13.43 6.14 -12.01
N HIS A 26 -12.25 5.95 -12.61
CA HIS A 26 -12.09 5.01 -13.70
C HIS A 26 -12.45 3.58 -13.26
N LEU A 27 -11.91 3.10 -12.14
CA LEU A 27 -12.14 1.72 -11.68
C LEU A 27 -13.61 1.43 -11.36
N LEU A 28 -14.37 2.40 -10.88
CA LEU A 28 -15.82 2.25 -10.65
C LEU A 28 -16.62 2.05 -11.96
N THR A 29 -16.11 2.57 -13.08
CA THR A 29 -16.80 2.58 -14.37
C THR A 29 -16.13 1.74 -15.45
N CYS A 30 -15.01 1.10 -15.12
CA CYS A 30 -14.15 0.38 -16.05
C CYS A 30 -14.89 -0.78 -16.74
N PRO A 31 -15.10 -0.75 -18.08
CA PRO A 31 -15.82 -1.80 -18.78
C PRO A 31 -15.20 -3.19 -18.62
N GLY A 32 -13.87 -3.30 -18.77
CA GLY A 32 -13.17 -4.58 -18.61
C GLY A 32 -13.22 -5.14 -17.17
N LYS A 33 -13.39 -4.27 -16.16
CA LYS A 33 -13.65 -4.73 -14.79
C LYS A 33 -15.06 -5.27 -14.65
N LYS A 34 -16.06 -4.56 -15.19
CA LYS A 34 -17.47 -4.99 -15.16
C LYS A 34 -17.66 -6.35 -15.81
N GLU A 35 -17.14 -6.53 -17.02
CA GLU A 35 -17.18 -7.80 -17.75
C GLU A 35 -16.54 -8.94 -16.94
N ARG A 36 -15.37 -8.70 -16.32
CA ARG A 36 -14.71 -9.70 -15.49
C ARG A 36 -15.48 -10.03 -14.21
N ASP A 37 -16.12 -9.04 -13.60
CA ASP A 37 -16.93 -9.23 -12.40
C ASP A 37 -18.25 -9.97 -12.70
N GLU A 38 -18.89 -9.69 -13.84
CA GLU A 38 -20.07 -10.42 -14.34
C GLU A 38 -19.77 -11.90 -14.55
N ASN A 39 -18.71 -12.22 -15.30
CA ASN A 39 -18.25 -13.60 -15.53
C ASN A 39 -17.96 -14.38 -14.24
N LEU A 40 -17.49 -13.72 -13.18
CA LEU A 40 -17.22 -14.35 -11.89
C LEU A 40 -18.48 -14.56 -11.04
N ASN A 41 -19.47 -13.69 -11.21
CA ASN A 41 -20.69 -13.65 -10.40
C ASN A 41 -21.73 -14.71 -10.80
N GLU A 42 -21.59 -15.32 -11.98
CA GLU A 42 -22.52 -16.35 -12.49
C GLU A 42 -22.45 -17.69 -11.73
N LYS A 43 -21.40 -17.95 -10.93
CA LYS A 43 -21.10 -19.31 -10.45
C LYS A 43 -21.01 -19.48 -8.92
N LYS A 44 -21.23 -18.44 -8.10
CA LYS A 44 -20.83 -18.47 -6.67
C LYS A 44 -21.71 -17.66 -5.70
N ARG A 45 -21.60 -17.97 -4.40
CA ARG A 45 -22.17 -17.19 -3.29
C ARG A 45 -21.56 -15.79 -3.25
N LYS A 46 -22.40 -14.77 -3.45
CA LYS A 46 -22.00 -13.36 -3.44
C LYS A 46 -21.88 -12.86 -1.99
N GLY A 47 -20.96 -11.93 -1.78
CA GLY A 47 -20.78 -11.21 -0.51
C GLY A 47 -20.41 -9.75 -0.77
N ASP A 48 -20.23 -8.98 0.29
CA ASP A 48 -19.73 -7.61 0.19
C ASP A 48 -18.25 -7.59 -0.18
N ILE A 49 -17.89 -6.69 -1.09
CA ILE A 49 -16.53 -6.45 -1.54
C ILE A 49 -16.26 -4.96 -1.40
N TYR A 50 -15.27 -4.64 -0.58
CA TYR A 50 -14.83 -3.29 -0.27
C TYR A 50 -13.78 -2.88 -1.27
N TYR A 51 -13.96 -1.74 -1.90
CA TYR A 51 -12.96 -1.10 -2.72
C TYR A 51 -12.18 -0.10 -1.86
N ILE A 52 -10.92 -0.38 -1.58
CA ILE A 52 -10.04 0.43 -0.75
C ILE A 52 -8.95 1.07 -1.61
N LYS A 53 -8.78 2.39 -1.46
CA LYS A 53 -7.60 3.12 -1.90
C LYS A 53 -6.64 3.23 -0.73
N ILE A 54 -5.37 2.99 -0.99
CA ILE A 54 -4.25 3.05 -0.04
C ILE A 54 -3.23 4.03 -0.62
N ALA A 55 -2.74 4.97 0.16
CA ALA A 55 -1.83 6.01 -0.33
C ALA A 55 -0.74 6.36 0.70
N ALA A 56 0.42 6.77 0.20
CA ALA A 56 1.54 7.25 1.01
C ALA A 56 2.31 8.36 0.29
N TYR A 57 2.85 9.31 1.06
CA TYR A 57 3.72 10.41 0.60
C TYR A 57 3.26 11.21 -0.63
N GLY A 58 1.97 11.19 -0.96
CA GLY A 58 1.37 11.94 -2.06
C GLY A 58 1.54 11.34 -3.47
N PHE A 59 2.46 10.40 -3.67
CA PHE A 59 2.73 9.79 -4.99
C PHE A 59 2.63 8.26 -5.01
N TYR A 60 2.71 7.60 -3.86
CA TYR A 60 2.43 6.18 -3.74
C TYR A 60 0.93 5.95 -3.61
N TRP A 61 0.39 5.03 -4.40
CA TRP A 61 -0.99 4.60 -4.27
C TRP A 61 -1.22 3.19 -4.78
N LEU A 62 -2.17 2.52 -4.14
CA LEU A 62 -2.64 1.18 -4.45
C LEU A 62 -4.17 1.15 -4.35
N HIS A 63 -4.80 0.45 -5.29
CA HIS A 63 -6.24 0.23 -5.32
C HIS A 63 -6.50 -1.27 -5.25
N VAL A 64 -7.27 -1.69 -4.25
CA VAL A 64 -7.60 -3.11 -4.01
C VAL A 64 -9.09 -3.31 -3.80
N GLU A 65 -9.56 -4.51 -4.11
CA GLU A 65 -10.82 -5.03 -3.60
C GLU A 65 -10.55 -6.12 -2.56
N ILE A 66 -11.28 -6.08 -1.44
CA ILE A 66 -11.19 -7.06 -0.36
C ILE A 66 -12.58 -7.52 0.05
N LYS A 67 -12.74 -8.81 0.37
CA LYS A 67 -14.02 -9.33 0.87
C LYS A 67 -14.35 -8.68 2.22
N GLY A 68 -15.59 -8.26 2.43
CA GLY A 68 -16.05 -7.72 3.71
C GLY A 68 -15.99 -8.72 4.87
N SER A 69 -15.94 -10.02 4.56
CA SER A 69 -15.71 -11.10 5.52
C SER A 69 -14.23 -11.35 5.83
N ALA A 70 -13.30 -10.76 5.08
CA ALA A 70 -11.87 -10.78 5.44
C ALA A 70 -11.63 -9.89 6.66
N THR A 71 -10.54 -10.14 7.37
CA THR A 71 -10.19 -9.44 8.61
C THR A 71 -9.23 -8.28 8.37
N LEU A 72 -9.08 -7.39 9.35
CA LEU A 72 -8.00 -6.38 9.31
C LEU A 72 -6.62 -7.05 9.26
N LEU A 73 -6.46 -8.21 9.90
CA LEU A 73 -5.23 -9.00 9.84
C LEU A 73 -4.93 -9.44 8.39
N ASP A 74 -5.94 -9.86 7.63
CA ASP A 74 -5.76 -10.21 6.22
C ASP A 74 -5.30 -9.02 5.37
N LEU A 75 -5.73 -7.80 5.72
CA LEU A 75 -5.30 -6.57 5.05
C LEU A 75 -3.87 -6.18 5.47
N ASP A 76 -3.53 -6.34 6.75
CA ASP A 76 -2.19 -6.13 7.28
C ASP A 76 -1.16 -7.07 6.64
N GLU A 77 -1.42 -8.38 6.65
CA GLU A 77 -0.56 -9.39 6.03
C GLU A 77 -0.31 -9.09 4.55
N PHE A 78 -1.36 -8.69 3.84
CA PHE A 78 -1.26 -8.28 2.44
C PHE A 78 -0.41 -7.02 2.26
N LEU A 79 -0.62 -5.98 3.06
CA LEU A 79 0.17 -4.74 3.00
C LEU A 79 1.65 -4.98 3.29
N ARG A 80 1.92 -5.83 4.28
CA ARG A 80 3.26 -6.31 4.64
C ARG A 80 3.90 -6.99 3.44
N GLU A 81 3.24 -8.00 2.88
CA GLU A 81 3.74 -8.82 1.76
C GLU A 81 4.13 -7.98 0.54
N ILE A 82 3.33 -6.97 0.17
CA ILE A 82 3.48 -6.26 -1.10
C ILE A 82 4.03 -4.83 -1.00
N TRP A 83 4.28 -4.32 0.22
CA TRP A 83 4.60 -2.91 0.36
C TRP A 83 5.46 -2.48 1.54
N VAL A 84 5.42 -3.11 2.72
CA VAL A 84 6.10 -2.54 3.91
C VAL A 84 6.96 -3.50 4.73
N GLU A 85 6.83 -4.81 4.56
CA GLU A 85 7.51 -5.77 5.44
C GLU A 85 9.03 -5.79 5.26
N CYS A 86 9.78 -5.64 6.35
CA CYS A 86 11.24 -5.76 6.35
C CYS A 86 11.80 -6.74 7.39
N CYS A 87 11.35 -6.67 8.66
CA CYS A 87 11.97 -7.45 9.76
C CYS A 87 10.99 -7.91 10.86
N GLY A 88 9.70 -8.05 10.53
CA GLY A 88 8.66 -8.54 11.44
C GLY A 88 8.15 -7.51 12.44
N HIS A 89 8.27 -6.21 12.14
CA HIS A 89 7.86 -5.15 13.05
C HIS A 89 6.35 -5.12 13.32
N LEU A 90 5.96 -4.45 14.40
CA LEU A 90 4.57 -4.24 14.75
C LEU A 90 3.85 -3.33 13.76
N SER A 91 2.55 -3.52 13.65
CA SER A 91 1.65 -2.70 12.85
C SER A 91 0.33 -2.40 13.57
N GLN A 92 -0.37 -1.37 13.08
CA GLN A 92 -1.63 -0.91 13.65
C GLN A 92 -2.53 -0.27 12.60
N PHE A 93 -3.83 -0.50 12.69
CA PHE A 93 -4.86 0.35 12.07
C PHE A 93 -5.48 1.27 13.11
N THR A 94 -5.79 2.50 12.71
CA THR A 94 -6.60 3.44 13.50
C THR A 94 -7.87 3.76 12.74
N ILE A 95 -9.02 3.30 13.26
CA ILE A 95 -10.34 3.45 12.63
C ILE A 95 -11.26 4.15 13.63
N TYR A 96 -11.75 5.35 13.31
CA TYR A 96 -12.57 6.16 14.23
C TYR A 96 -11.94 6.42 15.61
N GLY A 97 -10.60 6.50 15.67
CA GLY A 97 -9.85 6.65 16.93
C GLY A 97 -9.59 5.33 17.67
N GLU A 98 -10.17 4.23 17.23
CA GLU A 98 -9.95 2.90 17.79
C GLU A 98 -8.71 2.24 17.16
N ARG A 99 -7.83 1.70 18.00
CA ARG A 99 -6.59 1.05 17.59
C ARG A 99 -6.80 -0.45 17.44
N TYR A 100 -6.32 -1.01 16.32
CA TYR A 100 -6.28 -2.43 16.05
C TYR A 100 -4.84 -2.83 15.74
N SER A 101 -4.20 -3.66 16.57
CA SER A 101 -2.75 -3.93 16.44
C SER A 101 -2.41 -5.39 16.15
N SER A 102 -1.25 -5.61 15.54
CA SER A 102 -0.63 -6.93 15.37
C SER A 102 -0.16 -7.54 16.70
N TYR A 103 -0.08 -6.72 17.75
CA TYR A 103 0.19 -7.13 19.12
C TYR A 103 -1.10 -7.05 19.95
N GLU A 104 -1.43 -8.11 20.68
CA GLU A 104 -2.54 -8.17 21.62
C GLU A 104 -1.94 -8.04 23.03
N GLU A 105 -2.26 -6.98 23.76
CA GLU A 105 -1.91 -6.84 25.19
C GLU A 105 -2.99 -7.53 26.04
N GLU A 106 -2.58 -8.42 26.95
CA GLU A 106 -3.50 -9.17 27.81
C GLU A 106 -3.97 -8.38 29.04
N ASP A 107 -3.19 -7.40 29.51
CA ASP A 107 -3.46 -6.64 30.73
C ASP A 107 -3.62 -5.15 30.45
N ASP A 108 -4.86 -4.75 30.22
CA ASP A 108 -5.23 -3.37 29.98
C ASP A 108 -5.73 -2.67 31.25
N TRP A 109 -4.83 -2.48 32.21
CA TRP A 109 -5.17 -1.83 33.48
C TRP A 109 -5.72 -0.40 33.31
N TRP A 110 -5.49 0.23 32.15
CA TRP A 110 -5.82 1.62 31.85
C TRP A 110 -6.93 1.79 30.79
N GLY A 111 -7.41 0.71 30.19
CA GLY A 111 -8.46 0.73 29.16
C GLY A 111 -8.01 1.24 27.78
N ASP A 112 -6.70 1.22 27.50
CA ASP A 112 -6.09 1.74 26.27
C ASP A 112 -5.38 0.64 25.44
N ALA A 113 -5.63 -0.65 25.69
CA ALA A 113 -5.04 -1.71 24.90
C ALA A 113 -5.65 -1.75 23.49
N PRO A 114 -4.83 -1.98 22.44
CA PRO A 114 -5.34 -2.11 21.10
C PRO A 114 -6.21 -3.36 20.95
N LYS A 115 -7.23 -3.26 20.11
CA LYS A 115 -8.10 -4.39 19.75
C LYS A 115 -7.39 -5.34 18.78
N SER A 116 -7.84 -6.59 18.76
CA SER A 116 -7.33 -7.59 17.81
C SER A 116 -7.69 -7.24 16.36
N MET A 117 -6.73 -7.40 15.44
CA MET A 117 -6.97 -7.32 14.00
C MET A 117 -7.81 -8.49 13.44
N LYS A 118 -8.12 -9.52 14.24
CA LYS A 118 -8.99 -10.67 13.86
C LYS A 118 -10.48 -10.30 13.81
N ILE A 119 -10.80 -9.11 13.34
CA ILE A 119 -12.15 -8.60 13.14
C ILE A 119 -12.41 -8.38 11.65
N SER A 120 -13.57 -8.78 11.16
CA SER A 120 -13.94 -8.63 9.75
C SER A 120 -14.11 -7.16 9.37
N LEU A 121 -13.64 -6.76 8.17
CA LEU A 121 -13.77 -5.40 7.66
C LEU A 121 -15.20 -4.87 7.74
N GLY A 122 -16.19 -5.68 7.36
CA GLY A 122 -17.59 -5.26 7.35
C GLY A 122 -18.24 -5.05 8.71
N LYS A 123 -17.50 -5.23 9.81
CA LYS A 123 -17.95 -4.83 11.17
C LYS A 123 -17.44 -3.45 11.58
N VAL A 124 -16.40 -2.95 10.95
CA VAL A 124 -15.63 -1.78 11.42
C VAL A 124 -15.49 -0.68 10.38
N LEU A 125 -15.80 -0.96 9.11
CA LEU A 125 -15.69 -0.03 7.99
C LEU A 125 -17.00 0.04 7.20
N ASP A 126 -17.29 1.22 6.68
CA ASP A 126 -18.36 1.49 5.72
C ASP A 126 -17.85 2.39 4.56
N VAL A 127 -18.70 2.69 3.57
CA VAL A 127 -18.38 3.50 2.41
C VAL A 127 -17.98 4.91 2.85
N LYS A 128 -16.88 5.43 2.26
CA LYS A 128 -16.24 6.73 2.51
C LYS A 128 -15.36 6.81 3.76
N ASP A 129 -15.32 5.76 4.57
CA ASP A 129 -14.46 5.71 5.75
C ASP A 129 -13.01 5.96 5.36
N LYS A 130 -12.35 6.77 6.18
CA LYS A 130 -10.92 7.01 6.13
C LYS A 130 -10.31 6.48 7.42
N PHE A 131 -9.18 5.82 7.27
CA PHE A 131 -8.49 5.20 8.38
C PHE A 131 -7.00 5.11 8.05
N ASP A 132 -6.20 4.98 9.09
CA ASP A 132 -4.75 5.01 8.97
C ASP A 132 -4.17 3.64 9.28
N TYR A 133 -2.99 3.39 8.71
CA TYR A 133 -2.18 2.22 9.00
C TYR A 133 -0.73 2.65 9.24
N GLU A 134 -0.13 2.03 10.23
CA GLU A 134 1.24 2.28 10.66
C GLU A 134 1.99 0.95 10.70
N TYR A 135 3.19 0.93 10.14
CA TYR A 135 4.12 -0.21 10.22
C TYR A 135 5.47 0.29 10.74
N ASP A 136 6.03 -0.45 11.70
CA ASP A 136 7.25 -0.15 12.44
C ASP A 136 7.19 1.16 13.26
N PHE A 137 6.99 1.08 14.57
CA PHE A 137 6.91 2.27 15.42
C PHE A 137 8.27 2.96 15.65
N GLY A 138 9.40 2.32 15.31
CA GLY A 138 10.72 2.94 15.37
C GLY A 138 11.02 3.82 14.15
N SER A 139 10.63 3.37 12.96
CA SER A 139 10.77 4.13 11.72
C SER A 139 9.49 4.07 10.88
N THR A 140 8.47 4.78 11.32
CA THR A 140 7.10 4.54 10.88
C THR A 140 6.84 4.84 9.42
N THR A 141 6.27 3.83 8.75
CA THR A 141 5.66 3.99 7.43
C THR A 141 4.16 4.20 7.62
N HIS A 142 3.69 5.40 7.31
CA HIS A 142 2.28 5.77 7.41
C HIS A 142 1.57 5.56 6.07
N LEU A 143 0.46 4.82 6.10
CA LEU A 143 -0.45 4.66 4.96
C LEU A 143 -1.81 5.26 5.30
N ALA A 144 -2.35 6.07 4.39
CA ALA A 144 -3.72 6.57 4.47
C ALA A 144 -4.63 5.68 3.61
N LEU A 145 -5.69 5.14 4.21
CA LEU A 145 -6.66 4.27 3.56
C LEU A 145 -8.03 4.93 3.45
N GLN A 146 -8.74 4.62 2.38
CA GLN A 146 -10.10 5.10 2.16
C GLN A 146 -10.97 4.04 1.47
N VAL A 147 -12.13 3.74 2.04
CA VAL A 147 -13.17 2.93 1.39
C VAL A 147 -13.88 3.80 0.35
N LEU A 148 -13.71 3.49 -0.93
CA LEU A 148 -14.30 4.24 -2.04
C LEU A 148 -15.70 3.75 -2.42
N ASP A 149 -15.95 2.44 -2.29
CA ASP A 149 -17.21 1.82 -2.67
C ASP A 149 -17.35 0.43 -2.03
N ILE A 150 -18.58 -0.05 -1.89
CA ILE A 150 -18.88 -1.42 -1.48
C ILE A 150 -19.87 -2.01 -2.48
N ARG A 151 -19.54 -3.16 -3.05
CA ARG A 151 -20.41 -3.87 -4.00
C ARG A 151 -20.70 -5.29 -3.57
N LYS A 152 -21.86 -5.81 -3.96
CA LYS A 152 -22.15 -7.24 -3.89
C LYS A 152 -21.48 -7.96 -5.05
N GLY A 153 -20.78 -9.05 -4.78
CA GLY A 153 -20.22 -9.90 -5.83
C GLY A 153 -19.29 -10.98 -5.31
N PHE A 154 -18.46 -11.48 -6.22
CA PHE A 154 -17.44 -12.48 -5.94
C PHE A 154 -16.07 -12.04 -6.47
N ILE A 155 -15.02 -12.26 -5.66
CA ILE A 155 -13.62 -12.25 -6.08
C ILE A 155 -12.94 -13.55 -5.66
N LYS A 156 -11.96 -14.00 -6.46
CA LYS A 156 -11.05 -15.09 -6.07
C LYS A 156 -10.13 -14.60 -4.93
N GLY A 157 -9.75 -15.49 -4.01
CA GLY A 157 -8.95 -15.12 -2.83
C GLY A 157 -9.70 -14.23 -1.84
N LYS A 158 -8.98 -13.58 -0.93
CA LYS A 158 -9.53 -12.56 -0.01
C LYS A 158 -9.40 -11.14 -0.57
N ILE A 159 -8.30 -10.86 -1.26
CA ILE A 159 -7.92 -9.54 -1.78
C ILE A 159 -7.54 -9.66 -3.26
N ARG A 160 -7.86 -8.62 -4.06
CA ARG A 160 -7.51 -8.49 -5.47
C ARG A 160 -6.98 -7.09 -5.74
N ILE A 161 -5.77 -6.98 -6.27
CA ILE A 161 -5.22 -5.71 -6.75
C ILE A 161 -5.96 -5.26 -8.02
N LEU A 162 -6.42 -4.01 -8.03
CA LEU A 162 -7.03 -3.37 -9.19
C LEU A 162 -6.00 -2.55 -9.98
N ALA A 163 -5.14 -1.80 -9.28
CA ALA A 163 -4.06 -0.99 -9.84
C ALA A 163 -3.07 -0.54 -8.75
N ARG A 164 -1.84 -0.21 -9.15
CA ARG A 164 -0.77 0.40 -8.34
C ARG A 164 -0.14 1.51 -9.17
N ASN A 165 0.38 2.56 -8.53
CA ASN A 165 1.19 3.55 -9.25
C ASN A 165 2.39 2.87 -9.92
N ASN A 166 2.85 3.45 -11.03
CA ASN A 166 4.15 3.14 -11.60
C ASN A 166 5.24 3.49 -10.57
N PRO A 167 6.38 2.78 -10.58
CA PRO A 167 7.52 3.14 -9.75
C PRO A 167 7.84 4.64 -9.89
N PRO A 168 8.01 5.37 -8.78
CA PRO A 168 8.40 6.77 -8.84
C PRO A 168 9.75 6.91 -9.54
N VAL A 169 9.91 7.97 -10.32
CA VAL A 169 11.20 8.30 -10.93
C VAL A 169 11.96 9.20 -9.97
N TYR A 170 13.11 8.71 -9.53
CA TYR A 170 14.04 9.42 -8.67
C TYR A 170 15.15 10.02 -9.52
N ILE A 171 15.71 11.15 -9.07
CA ILE A 171 16.73 11.90 -9.80
C ILE A 171 18.01 11.87 -9.00
N CYS A 172 19.09 11.40 -9.64
CA CYS A 172 20.42 11.32 -9.05
C CYS A 172 20.91 12.71 -8.63
N GLU A 173 21.34 12.87 -7.38
CA GLU A 173 21.72 14.16 -6.84
C GLU A 173 22.99 14.71 -7.52
N LYS A 174 23.93 13.84 -7.91
CA LYS A 174 25.20 14.22 -8.54
C LYS A 174 25.06 14.58 -10.03
N CYS A 175 24.46 13.70 -10.85
CA CYS A 175 24.45 13.86 -12.32
C CYS A 175 23.09 14.21 -12.93
N LYS A 176 22.02 14.24 -12.12
CA LYS A 176 20.64 14.53 -12.53
C LYS A 176 20.02 13.54 -13.55
N ASN A 177 20.67 12.40 -13.81
CA ASN A 177 20.06 11.24 -14.47
C ASN A 177 19.09 10.50 -13.52
N ILE A 178 18.41 9.46 -14.01
CA ILE A 178 17.53 8.61 -13.18
C ILE A 178 18.37 7.92 -12.10
N ALA A 179 17.92 8.01 -10.85
CA ALA A 179 18.47 7.29 -9.72
C ALA A 179 17.85 5.89 -9.59
N SER A 180 18.67 4.96 -9.13
CA SER A 180 18.34 3.55 -8.88
C SER A 180 18.53 3.17 -7.41
N GLN A 181 19.29 3.95 -6.65
CA GLN A 181 19.62 3.69 -5.26
C GLN A 181 19.51 4.95 -4.41
N THR A 182 19.33 4.77 -3.11
CA THR A 182 19.34 5.81 -2.09
C THR A 182 20.38 5.45 -1.03
N CYS A 183 21.12 6.42 -0.52
CA CYS A 183 22.09 6.19 0.54
C CYS A 183 21.45 6.43 1.91
N GLN A 184 21.38 5.41 2.77
CA GLN A 184 20.75 5.51 4.09
C GLN A 184 21.47 6.46 5.06
N ALA A 185 22.75 6.74 4.82
CA ALA A 185 23.53 7.63 5.68
C ALA A 185 23.19 9.12 5.44
N CYS A 186 22.96 9.51 4.19
CA CYS A 186 22.75 10.91 3.81
C CYS A 186 21.35 11.22 3.26
N TRP A 187 20.57 10.20 2.91
CA TRP A 187 19.22 10.29 2.33
C TRP A 187 19.13 10.97 0.96
N ASP A 188 20.23 10.95 0.20
CA ASP A 188 20.27 11.38 -1.19
C ASP A 188 20.16 10.18 -2.16
N ASP A 189 19.56 10.44 -3.31
CA ASP A 189 19.34 9.46 -4.37
C ASP A 189 20.47 9.50 -5.40
N PHE A 190 20.94 8.34 -5.86
CA PHE A 190 22.04 8.21 -6.82
C PHE A 190 21.72 7.18 -7.90
N CYS A 191 22.33 7.36 -9.08
CA CYS A 191 22.43 6.28 -10.06
C CYS A 191 23.62 5.38 -9.70
N ASP A 192 23.64 4.15 -10.23
CA ASP A 192 24.67 3.14 -9.94
C ASP A 192 26.10 3.72 -10.00
N LYS A 193 26.43 4.47 -11.07
CA LYS A 193 27.77 5.08 -11.23
C LYS A 193 28.11 6.13 -10.18
N CYS A 194 27.11 6.89 -9.71
CA CYS A 194 27.36 7.98 -8.78
C CYS A 194 27.43 7.50 -7.34
N ILE A 195 26.79 6.37 -7.00
CA ILE A 195 26.83 5.82 -5.64
C ILE A 195 28.18 5.17 -5.34
N GLU A 196 28.82 4.54 -6.31
CA GLU A 196 30.17 3.96 -6.17
C GLU A 196 31.21 5.02 -5.77
N ASP A 197 31.07 6.25 -6.31
CA ASP A 197 31.95 7.39 -6.02
C ASP A 197 31.42 8.30 -4.88
N HIS A 198 30.32 7.94 -4.21
CA HIS A 198 29.60 8.85 -3.30
C HIS A 198 30.34 9.09 -1.98
N GLY A 199 31.23 8.18 -1.58
CA GLY A 199 32.13 8.32 -0.43
C GLY A 199 31.52 7.90 0.92
N CYS A 200 30.21 7.62 0.98
CA CYS A 200 29.65 6.83 2.07
C CYS A 200 29.97 5.35 1.89
N ASP A 201 29.88 4.57 2.97
CA ASP A 201 30.03 3.11 2.92
C ASP A 201 29.02 2.49 1.95
N GLU A 202 29.46 1.49 1.17
CA GLU A 202 28.64 0.77 0.20
C GLU A 202 27.47 0.05 0.88
N ASP A 203 27.63 -0.34 2.15
CA ASP A 203 26.57 -0.98 2.97
C ASP A 203 25.35 -0.07 3.19
N TYR A 204 25.48 1.25 2.98
CA TYR A 204 24.35 2.18 3.05
C TYR A 204 23.56 2.30 1.75
N ALA A 205 24.02 1.68 0.65
CA ALA A 205 23.35 1.75 -0.64
C ALA A 205 22.13 0.82 -0.69
N MET A 206 20.95 1.40 -0.87
CA MET A 206 19.68 0.68 -0.92
C MET A 206 18.96 0.90 -2.25
N PRO A 207 18.29 -0.11 -2.83
CA PRO A 207 17.55 0.08 -4.07
C PRO A 207 16.33 0.99 -3.87
N LEU A 208 16.06 1.82 -4.87
CA LEU A 208 14.84 2.60 -4.97
C LEU A 208 13.72 1.75 -5.58
N VAL A 209 12.71 1.44 -4.78
CA VAL A 209 11.63 0.52 -5.15
C VAL A 209 10.26 1.19 -5.12
N ASN A 210 9.24 0.53 -5.67
CA ASN A 210 7.88 1.05 -5.71
C ASN A 210 7.14 0.93 -4.36
N SER A 211 7.78 1.34 -3.27
CA SER A 211 7.28 1.21 -1.91
C SER A 211 7.56 2.44 -1.06
N PRO A 212 6.63 2.85 -0.17
CA PRO A 212 6.88 3.87 0.83
C PRO A 212 7.92 3.45 1.89
N ARG A 213 8.33 2.17 1.93
CA ARG A 213 9.41 1.68 2.78
C ARG A 213 10.79 1.75 2.11
N THR A 214 10.87 2.24 0.87
CA THR A 214 12.14 2.35 0.14
C THR A 214 13.21 3.08 0.95
N GLY A 215 14.42 2.54 1.00
CA GLY A 215 15.54 3.15 1.74
C GLY A 215 15.54 2.90 3.26
N VAL A 216 14.61 2.11 3.81
CA VAL A 216 14.55 1.88 5.26
C VAL A 216 14.73 0.40 5.62
N CYS A 217 15.51 0.14 6.67
CA CYS A 217 15.63 -1.19 7.32
C CYS A 217 15.93 -2.35 6.36
N GLY A 218 16.83 -2.16 5.39
CA GLY A 218 17.19 -3.21 4.43
C GLY A 218 16.05 -3.62 3.49
N TYR A 219 14.95 -2.86 3.40
CA TYR A 219 13.84 -3.16 2.51
C TYR A 219 14.23 -2.98 1.03
N VAL A 220 14.19 -4.09 0.28
CA VAL A 220 14.56 -4.15 -1.14
C VAL A 220 13.38 -4.37 -2.09
N GLY A 221 12.15 -4.22 -1.61
CA GLY A 221 10.95 -4.46 -2.41
C GLY A 221 10.45 -5.91 -2.38
N ASP A 222 9.39 -6.16 -3.14
CA ASP A 222 8.73 -7.46 -3.21
C ASP A 222 9.68 -8.52 -3.81
N ALA A 223 9.70 -9.73 -3.23
CA ALA A 223 10.48 -10.88 -3.75
C ALA A 223 9.79 -11.63 -4.93
N TYR A 224 8.80 -11.02 -5.60
CA TYR A 224 7.96 -11.67 -6.62
C TYR A 224 7.76 -10.84 -7.90
#